data_AF-A0A0F8ZMW4-F1
#
_entry.id   AF-A0A0F8ZMW4-F1
#
_cell.length_a   1.000
_cell.length_b   1.000
_cell.length_c   1.000
_cell.angle_alpha   90.00
_cell.angle_beta   90.00
_cell.angle_gamma   90.00
#
_symmetry.space_group_name_H-M   'P 1'
#
loop_
_entity.id
_entity.type
_entity.pdbx_description
1 polymer ?
#
loop_
_entity_poly.entity_id
_entity_poly.type
_entity_poly.pdbx_seq_one_letter_code
_entity_poly.pdbx_strand_id
1 'polypeptide(L)'
;MNELYANWSKLSLIIRNLYSLQGLEDHIDYDISYLEKAYFKVERLWFKAFDNINAIQLLLFAEAPMYGPKKSYFYNPAAGGTAFFTYVDAEEIVGPLTDHSKLINGIRPRKLKMLNELCKAGLLIVDLFPFALKPDFTKIDYSKMD
;
A
#
# COMPACT_ATOMS: atom_id res chain seq x y z
N MET A 1 -12.88 3.94 10.93
CA MET A 1 -12.95 5.28 10.30
C MET A 1 -12.40 6.36 11.21
N ASN A 2 -12.96 6.59 12.40
CA ASN A 2 -12.47 7.65 13.31
C ASN A 2 -10.99 7.52 13.70
N GLU A 3 -10.49 6.31 13.90
CA GLU A 3 -9.09 6.05 14.24
C GLU A 3 -8.12 6.37 13.10
N LEU A 4 -8.49 6.07 11.85
CA LEU A 4 -7.71 6.43 10.65
C LEU A 4 -7.54 7.95 10.54
N TYR A 5 -8.61 8.71 10.75
CA TYR A 5 -8.54 10.17 10.74
C TYR A 5 -7.70 10.71 11.90
N ALA A 6 -7.84 10.14 13.11
CA ALA A 6 -7.03 10.54 14.25
C ALA A 6 -5.53 10.29 14.03
N ASN A 7 -5.18 9.15 13.42
CA ASN A 7 -3.81 8.82 13.07
C ASN A 7 -3.27 9.75 11.98
N TRP A 8 -4.07 10.02 10.94
CA TRP A 8 -3.72 11.00 9.92
C TRP A 8 -3.49 12.40 10.50
N SER A 9 -4.33 12.88 11.42
CA SER A 9 -4.13 14.19 12.05
C SER A 9 -2.78 14.28 12.78
N LYS A 10 -2.37 13.22 13.49
CA LYS A 10 -1.04 13.16 14.13
C LYS A 10 0.08 13.14 13.10
N LEU A 11 -0.03 12.27 12.08
CA LEU A 11 0.99 12.14 11.02
C LEU A 11 1.15 13.44 10.22
N SER A 12 0.04 14.08 9.86
CA SER A 12 0.06 15.34 9.13
C SER A 12 0.77 16.44 9.92
N LEU A 13 0.58 16.53 11.26
CA LEU A 13 1.34 17.47 12.09
C LEU A 13 2.85 17.21 12.04
N ILE A 14 3.26 15.94 12.11
CA ILE A 14 4.68 15.55 12.01
C ILE A 14 5.24 15.96 10.64
N ILE A 15 4.51 15.68 9.57
CA ILE A 15 4.89 16.07 8.20
C ILE A 15 4.99 17.59 8.11
N ARG A 16 4.02 18.34 8.66
CA ARG A 16 4.04 19.82 8.62
C ARG A 16 5.27 20.39 9.32
N ASN A 17 5.61 19.85 10.49
CA ASN A 17 6.80 20.25 11.23
C ASN A 17 8.08 19.96 10.44
N LEU A 18 8.15 18.81 9.76
CA LEU A 18 9.28 18.45 8.90
C LEU A 18 9.48 19.44 7.75
N TYR A 19 8.38 19.88 7.10
CA TYR A 19 8.45 20.89 6.03
C TYR A 19 8.92 22.25 6.56
N SER A 20 8.43 22.66 7.74
CA SER A 20 8.86 23.92 8.33
C SER A 20 10.32 23.91 8.77
N LEU A 21 10.81 22.80 9.31
CA LEU A 21 12.24 22.63 9.64
C LEU A 21 13.16 22.76 8.42
N GLN A 22 12.64 22.54 7.21
CA GLN A 22 13.40 22.65 5.96
C GLN A 22 13.14 23.96 5.20
N GLY A 23 12.31 24.87 5.73
CA GLY A 23 11.93 26.10 5.03
C GLY A 23 11.14 25.83 3.73
N LEU A 24 10.32 24.77 3.72
CA LEU A 24 9.53 24.32 2.57
C LEU A 24 8.02 24.55 2.75
N GLU A 25 7.62 25.53 3.58
CA GLU A 25 6.23 25.80 3.91
C GLU A 25 5.35 26.00 2.67
N ASP A 26 5.87 26.64 1.62
CA ASP A 26 5.11 26.91 0.39
C ASP A 26 4.71 25.65 -0.40
N HIS A 27 5.31 24.49 -0.09
CA HIS A 27 5.02 23.21 -0.75
C HIS A 27 4.10 22.29 0.06
N ILE A 28 3.84 22.64 1.31
CA ILE A 28 3.21 21.77 2.31
C ILE A 28 1.81 21.30 1.90
N ASP A 29 0.98 22.20 1.37
CA ASP A 29 -0.44 21.91 1.15
C ASP A 29 -0.65 21.00 -0.07
N TYR A 30 0.17 21.15 -1.10
CA TYR A 30 0.15 20.25 -2.26
C TYR A 30 0.59 18.83 -1.86
N ASP A 31 1.72 18.73 -1.16
CA ASP A 31 2.31 17.45 -0.78
C ASP A 31 1.43 16.73 0.25
N ILE A 32 0.87 17.44 1.23
CA ILE A 32 -0.06 16.85 2.21
C ILE A 32 -1.30 16.27 1.54
N SER A 33 -1.86 16.92 0.51
CA SER A 33 -3.02 16.35 -0.19
C SER A 33 -2.66 15.03 -0.87
N TYR A 34 -1.46 14.92 -1.44
CA TYR A 34 -0.98 13.69 -2.05
C TYR A 34 -0.75 12.59 -1.00
N LEU A 35 -0.07 12.91 0.10
CA LEU A 35 0.24 11.99 1.19
C LEU A 35 -1.04 11.50 1.89
N GLU A 36 -2.03 12.36 2.06
CA GLU A 36 -3.34 12.02 2.62
C GLU A 36 -4.04 10.94 1.77
N LYS A 37 -4.09 11.18 0.45
CA LYS A 37 -4.68 10.24 -0.50
C LYS A 37 -3.94 8.92 -0.50
N ALA A 38 -2.62 8.95 -0.41
CA ALA A 38 -1.79 7.74 -0.33
C ALA A 38 -2.13 6.94 0.93
N TYR A 39 -2.08 7.59 2.10
CA TYR A 39 -2.37 7.02 3.40
C TYR A 39 -3.74 6.33 3.41
N PHE A 40 -4.82 7.08 3.17
CA PHE A 40 -6.17 6.50 3.22
C PHE A 40 -6.40 5.42 2.18
N LYS A 41 -5.76 5.49 1.01
CA LYS A 41 -5.93 4.46 -0.03
C LYS A 41 -5.29 3.15 0.38
N VAL A 42 -4.07 3.19 0.90
CA VAL A 42 -3.31 2.01 1.32
C VAL A 42 -3.98 1.37 2.54
N GLU A 43 -4.27 2.17 3.55
CA GLU A 43 -4.94 1.73 4.78
C GLU A 43 -6.26 1.00 4.48
N ARG A 44 -7.09 1.56 3.59
CA ARG A 44 -8.34 0.90 3.20
C ARG A 44 -8.13 -0.46 2.52
N LEU A 45 -7.06 -0.63 1.75
CA LEU A 45 -6.76 -1.92 1.12
C LEU A 45 -6.33 -2.94 2.19
N TRP A 46 -5.52 -2.50 3.15
CA TRP A 46 -5.07 -3.32 4.28
C TRP A 46 -6.21 -3.74 5.19
N PHE A 47 -7.00 -2.80 5.70
CA PHE A 47 -8.14 -3.12 6.57
C PHE A 47 -9.11 -4.07 5.87
N LYS A 48 -9.39 -3.85 4.58
CA LYS A 48 -10.23 -4.77 3.81
C LYS A 48 -9.63 -6.19 3.75
N ALA A 49 -8.32 -6.35 3.61
CA ALA A 49 -7.69 -7.66 3.63
C ALA A 49 -7.72 -8.27 5.03
N PHE A 50 -7.37 -7.49 6.05
CA PHE A 50 -7.36 -7.89 7.45
C PHE A 50 -8.74 -8.37 7.93
N ASP A 51 -9.82 -7.67 7.57
CA ASP A 51 -11.20 -8.05 7.90
C ASP A 51 -11.62 -9.40 7.29
N ASN A 52 -10.92 -9.87 6.26
CA ASN A 52 -11.16 -11.17 5.62
C ASN A 52 -10.26 -12.29 6.17
N ILE A 53 -9.37 -12.00 7.14
CA ILE A 53 -8.49 -12.98 7.77
C ILE A 53 -9.09 -13.35 9.13
N ASN A 54 -9.50 -14.62 9.29
CA ASN A 54 -10.07 -15.10 10.56
C ASN A 54 -9.00 -15.21 11.66
N ALA A 55 -7.81 -15.71 11.32
CA ALA A 55 -6.67 -15.81 12.22
C ALA A 55 -5.37 -15.66 11.42
N ILE A 56 -4.47 -14.80 11.88
CA ILE A 56 -3.17 -14.62 11.26
C ILE A 56 -2.28 -15.81 11.61
N GLN A 57 -1.84 -16.55 10.59
CA GLN A 57 -0.90 -17.67 10.69
C GLN A 57 0.52 -17.24 10.33
N LEU A 58 0.65 -16.30 9.39
CA LEU A 58 1.94 -15.79 8.94
C LEU A 58 1.83 -14.30 8.60
N LEU A 59 2.81 -13.54 9.09
CA LEU A 59 2.98 -12.12 8.83
C LEU A 59 4.25 -11.91 8.01
N LEU A 60 4.12 -11.31 6.83
CA LEU A 60 5.26 -10.94 5.98
C LEU A 60 5.35 -9.43 5.89
N PHE A 61 6.55 -8.89 6.12
CA PHE A 61 6.86 -7.49 5.85
C PHE A 61 7.47 -7.39 4.46
N ALA A 62 6.81 -6.65 3.58
CA ALA A 62 7.22 -6.44 2.20
C ALA A 62 7.59 -4.98 1.99
N GLU A 63 8.65 -4.72 1.24
CA GLU A 63 8.89 -3.38 0.73
C GLU A 63 7.84 -3.06 -0.34
N ALA A 64 7.06 -2.00 -0.11
CA ALA A 64 6.06 -1.58 -1.07
C ALA A 64 6.67 -0.72 -2.18
N PRO A 65 6.18 -0.82 -3.43
CA PRO A 65 6.54 0.16 -4.44
C PRO A 65 6.04 1.56 -4.02
N MET A 66 6.81 2.60 -4.37
CA MET A 66 6.44 3.99 -4.11
C MET A 66 5.00 4.29 -4.56
N TYR A 67 4.29 5.11 -3.78
CA TYR A 67 2.93 5.50 -4.14
C TYR A 67 2.94 6.28 -5.47
N GLY A 68 2.04 5.96 -6.39
CA GLY A 68 2.03 6.61 -7.69
C GLY A 68 1.07 6.00 -8.70
N PRO A 69 1.11 6.46 -9.96
CA PRO A 69 0.14 6.10 -10.99
C PRO A 69 0.04 4.60 -11.27
N LYS A 70 1.15 3.87 -11.13
CA LYS A 70 1.20 2.42 -11.36
C LYS A 70 0.38 1.62 -10.32
N LYS A 71 0.22 2.16 -9.10
CA LYS A 71 -0.53 1.57 -7.98
C LYS A 71 -0.27 0.07 -7.78
N SER A 72 0.97 -0.37 -7.92
CA SER A 72 1.35 -1.79 -7.93
C SER A 72 1.45 -2.42 -6.53
N TYR A 73 0.66 -1.93 -5.58
CA TYR A 73 0.61 -2.40 -4.19
C TYR A 73 0.05 -3.81 -4.12
N PHE A 74 0.49 -4.58 -3.13
CA PHE A 74 0.15 -5.98 -3.00
C PHE A 74 -1.37 -6.21 -2.98
N TYR A 75 -2.10 -5.46 -2.15
CA TYR A 75 -3.55 -5.60 -2.01
C TYR A 75 -4.38 -4.90 -3.08
N ASN A 76 -3.76 -4.27 -4.09
CA ASN A 76 -4.53 -3.69 -5.19
C ASN A 76 -4.99 -4.79 -6.17
N PRO A 77 -6.30 -5.08 -6.28
CA PRO A 77 -6.78 -6.14 -7.18
C PRO A 77 -6.63 -5.78 -8.67
N ALA A 78 -6.35 -4.51 -9.01
CA ALA A 78 -6.05 -4.09 -10.38
C ALA A 78 -4.59 -4.38 -10.79
N ALA A 79 -3.71 -4.60 -9.80
CA ALA A 79 -2.28 -4.88 -10.02
C ALA A 79 -2.03 -6.38 -10.21
N GLY A 80 -0.90 -6.73 -10.80
CA GLY A 80 -0.44 -8.12 -10.89
C GLY A 80 0.16 -8.63 -9.57
N GLY A 81 0.94 -9.71 -9.65
CA GLY A 81 1.93 -10.03 -8.61
C GLY A 81 2.92 -8.88 -8.43
N THR A 82 3.50 -8.75 -7.25
CA THR A 82 4.57 -7.78 -6.99
C THR A 82 5.92 -8.43 -7.24
N ALA A 83 6.99 -7.64 -7.32
CA ALA A 83 8.35 -8.19 -7.42
C ALA A 83 8.75 -8.97 -6.15
N PHE A 84 8.18 -8.60 -5.00
CA PHE A 84 8.40 -9.28 -3.73
C PHE A 84 7.57 -10.57 -3.60
N PHE A 85 6.34 -10.58 -4.11
CA PHE A 85 5.42 -11.71 -3.96
C PHE A 85 4.63 -11.94 -5.25
N THR A 86 5.01 -13.00 -5.94
CA THR A 86 4.50 -13.37 -7.27
C THR A 86 3.30 -14.32 -7.17
N TYR A 87 2.71 -14.67 -8.32
CA TYR A 87 1.70 -15.72 -8.37
C TYR A 87 2.27 -17.10 -8.09
N VAL A 88 3.54 -17.34 -8.42
CA VAL A 88 4.21 -18.62 -8.15
C VAL A 88 4.32 -18.83 -6.64
N ASP A 89 4.78 -17.81 -5.91
CA ASP A 89 4.86 -17.86 -4.45
C ASP A 89 3.50 -18.12 -3.80
N ALA A 90 2.44 -17.52 -4.34
CA ALA A 90 1.08 -17.79 -3.88
C ALA A 90 0.66 -19.25 -4.16
N GLU A 91 0.94 -19.76 -5.36
CA GLU A 91 0.55 -21.11 -5.79
C GLU A 91 1.23 -22.21 -4.97
N GLU A 92 2.45 -21.98 -4.48
CA GLU A 92 3.13 -22.87 -3.53
C GLU A 92 2.40 -22.97 -2.18
N ILE A 93 1.67 -21.93 -1.78
CA ILE A 93 0.97 -21.88 -0.48
C ILE A 93 -0.49 -22.36 -0.62
N VAL A 94 -1.20 -21.88 -1.63
CA VAL A 94 -2.66 -22.08 -1.76
C VAL A 94 -3.07 -22.98 -2.92
N GLY A 95 -2.10 -23.51 -3.66
CA GLY A 95 -2.34 -24.30 -4.87
C GLY A 95 -2.67 -23.46 -6.11
N PRO A 96 -3.00 -24.12 -7.24
CA PRO A 96 -3.07 -23.46 -8.55
C PRO A 96 -4.11 -22.34 -8.67
N LEU A 97 -3.70 -21.19 -9.22
CA LEU A 97 -4.55 -20.03 -9.47
C LEU A 97 -4.92 -19.97 -10.97
N THR A 98 -5.97 -20.70 -11.35
CA THR A 98 -6.40 -20.92 -12.75
C THR A 98 -7.09 -19.74 -13.43
N ASP A 99 -7.44 -18.70 -12.70
CA ASP A 99 -8.19 -17.57 -13.24
C ASP A 99 -7.31 -16.72 -14.19
N HIS A 100 -7.94 -16.00 -15.11
CA HIS A 100 -7.21 -15.18 -16.06
C HIS A 100 -6.63 -13.91 -15.41
N SER A 101 -5.48 -13.46 -15.91
CA SER A 101 -4.75 -12.29 -15.37
C SER A 101 -5.13 -10.96 -16.05
N LYS A 102 -6.04 -10.98 -17.03
CA LYS A 102 -6.49 -9.76 -17.75
C LYS A 102 -7.26 -8.85 -16.80
N LEU A 103 -7.14 -7.54 -17.03
CA LEU A 103 -7.91 -6.54 -16.31
C LEU A 103 -9.32 -6.48 -16.89
N ILE A 104 -10.34 -6.76 -16.08
CA ILE A 104 -11.77 -6.68 -16.43
C ILE A 104 -12.44 -5.77 -15.40
N ASN A 105 -13.10 -4.70 -15.85
CA ASN A 105 -13.76 -3.72 -14.99
C ASN A 105 -12.86 -3.19 -13.86
N GLY A 106 -11.58 -2.98 -14.16
CA GLY A 106 -10.59 -2.47 -13.19
C GLY A 106 -10.09 -3.51 -12.18
N ILE A 107 -10.39 -4.79 -12.35
CA ILE A 107 -9.96 -5.88 -11.46
C ILE A 107 -9.28 -6.97 -12.30
N ARG A 108 -8.21 -7.59 -11.79
CA ARG A 108 -7.64 -8.82 -12.35
C ARG A 108 -8.19 -10.01 -11.57
N PRO A 109 -9.01 -10.88 -12.16
CA PRO A 109 -9.65 -11.98 -11.42
C PRO A 109 -8.64 -12.91 -10.75
N ARG A 110 -7.52 -13.24 -11.43
CA ARG A 110 -6.43 -14.02 -10.80
C ARG A 110 -5.85 -13.36 -9.56
N LYS A 111 -5.70 -12.03 -9.56
CA LYS A 111 -5.21 -11.27 -8.40
C LYS A 111 -6.23 -11.32 -7.26
N LEU A 112 -7.50 -11.09 -7.56
CA LEU A 112 -8.55 -11.14 -6.55
C LEU A 112 -8.64 -12.53 -5.89
N LYS A 113 -8.59 -13.60 -6.70
CA LYS A 113 -8.53 -14.98 -6.21
C LYS A 113 -7.32 -15.21 -5.32
N MET A 114 -6.13 -14.80 -5.77
CA MET A 114 -4.89 -14.87 -4.98
C MET A 114 -5.07 -14.22 -3.59
N LEU A 115 -5.57 -12.98 -3.55
CA LEU A 115 -5.77 -12.26 -2.28
C LEU A 115 -6.75 -12.98 -1.36
N ASN A 116 -7.87 -13.47 -1.91
CA ASN A 116 -8.88 -14.18 -1.13
C ASN A 116 -8.34 -15.49 -0.55
N GLU A 117 -7.63 -16.30 -1.34
CA GLU A 117 -7.07 -17.57 -0.87
C GLU A 117 -5.96 -17.36 0.16
N LEU A 118 -5.11 -16.35 -0.01
CA LEU A 118 -4.11 -15.99 0.99
C LEU A 118 -4.75 -15.52 2.31
N CYS A 119 -5.85 -14.75 2.24
CA CYS A 119 -6.57 -14.35 3.45
C CYS A 119 -7.17 -15.56 4.18
N LYS A 120 -7.75 -16.52 3.44
CA LYS A 120 -8.26 -17.78 4.02
C LYS A 120 -7.15 -18.61 4.67
N ALA A 121 -5.95 -18.63 4.07
CA ALA A 121 -4.78 -19.30 4.63
C ALA A 121 -4.19 -18.56 5.85
N GLY A 122 -4.70 -17.38 6.20
CA GLY A 122 -4.21 -16.58 7.32
C GLY A 122 -2.91 -15.84 7.04
N LEU A 123 -2.59 -15.56 5.77
CA LEU A 123 -1.41 -14.79 5.39
C LEU A 123 -1.73 -13.29 5.35
N LEU A 124 -1.01 -12.50 6.15
CA LEU A 124 -1.03 -11.04 6.10
C LEU A 124 0.30 -10.53 5.54
N ILE A 125 0.25 -9.76 4.45
CA ILE A 125 1.42 -9.10 3.86
C ILE A 125 1.33 -7.61 4.11
N VAL A 126 2.26 -7.11 4.89
CA VAL A 126 2.39 -5.71 5.26
C VAL A 126 3.32 -5.03 4.27
N ASP A 127 2.74 -4.34 3.30
CA ASP A 127 3.44 -3.41 2.40
C ASP A 127 3.95 -2.20 3.20
N LEU A 128 5.20 -2.23 3.65
CA LEU A 128 5.88 -1.09 4.26
C LEU A 128 6.21 -0.10 3.14
N PHE A 129 5.52 1.03 3.12
CA PHE A 129 5.77 2.11 2.17
C PHE A 129 7.06 2.83 2.58
N PRO A 130 8.18 2.60 1.90
CA PRO A 130 9.44 3.16 2.35
C PRO A 130 9.38 4.67 2.22
N PHE A 131 8.74 5.20 1.16
CA PHE A 131 8.74 6.63 0.89
C PHE A 131 7.43 7.07 0.24
N ALA A 132 6.46 7.50 1.06
CA ALA A 132 5.37 8.33 0.56
C ALA A 132 5.90 9.69 0.03
N LEU A 133 7.11 10.09 0.43
CA LEU A 133 7.82 11.26 -0.04
C LEU A 133 8.58 10.92 -1.34
N LYS A 134 7.87 10.98 -2.48
CA LYS A 134 8.40 10.63 -3.80
C LYS A 134 8.88 11.90 -4.54
N PRO A 135 10.09 11.94 -5.15
CA PRO A 135 10.64 13.15 -5.77
C PRO A 135 9.76 13.82 -6.84
N ASP A 136 8.98 13.01 -7.57
CA ASP A 136 8.08 13.51 -8.62
C ASP A 136 6.76 14.10 -8.06
N PHE A 137 6.45 13.87 -6.79
CA PHE A 137 5.15 14.18 -6.18
C PHE A 137 5.25 14.98 -4.88
N THR A 138 6.40 14.97 -4.22
CA THR A 138 6.68 15.73 -3.01
C THR A 138 8.00 16.46 -3.15
N LYS A 139 8.07 17.66 -2.58
CA LYS A 139 9.26 18.48 -2.52
C LYS A 139 10.35 17.84 -1.67
N ILE A 140 9.95 17.21 -0.57
CA ILE A 140 10.84 16.41 0.25
C ILE A 140 11.10 15.07 -0.44
N ASP A 141 12.37 14.68 -0.47
CA ASP A 141 12.86 13.42 -1.00
C ASP A 141 13.75 12.78 0.05
N TYR A 142 13.31 11.66 0.61
CA TYR A 142 14.03 10.99 1.68
C TYR A 142 15.40 10.44 1.25
N SER A 143 15.58 10.16 -0.06
CA SER A 143 16.90 9.74 -0.57
C SER A 143 17.95 10.86 -0.55
N LYS A 144 17.51 12.09 -0.28
CA LYS A 144 18.34 13.30 -0.17
C LYS A 144 18.32 13.90 1.22
N MET A 145 17.76 13.19 2.19
CA MET A 145 17.83 13.55 3.60
C MET A 145 19.04 12.83 4.20
N ASP A 146 20.08 13.60 4.51
CA ASP A 146 21.27 13.11 5.23
C ASP A 146 20.96 12.75 6.69
#